data_AF-A0A2D0JXQ0-F1
#
_entry.id   AF-A0A2D0JXQ0-F1
#
_cell.length_a   1.000
_cell.length_b   1.000
_cell.length_c   1.000
_cell.angle_alpha   90.00
_cell.angle_beta   90.00
_cell.angle_gamma   90.00
#
_symmetry.space_group_name_H-M   'P 1'
#
loop_
_entity.id
_entity.type
_entity.pdbx_description
1 polymer ?
#
loop_
_entity_poly.entity_id
_entity_poly.type
_entity_poly.pdbx_seq_one_letter_code
_entity_poly.pdbx_strand_id
1 'polypeptide(L)'
;MTELTLLERKRKALINAKLDALQKKHGCHSVIVKVGRTNYRLDLDEEILNTALVRFFESDVLALKSKPIAELLIMNTYNELYTKHGNLTPLGDEFINDLLKLVAKKTEPIK
;
A
#
# COMPACT_ATOMS: atom_id res chain seq x y z
N MET A 1 5.14 5.86 24.78
CA MET A 1 5.40 6.00 23.32
C MET A 1 6.00 4.69 22.86
N THR A 2 5.24 3.84 22.16
CA THR A 2 5.83 2.68 21.49
C THR A 2 6.73 3.21 20.39
N GLU A 3 8.03 2.95 20.48
CA GLU A 3 8.95 3.19 19.38
C GLU A 3 8.44 2.38 18.19
N LEU A 4 7.78 3.06 17.24
CA LEU A 4 7.40 2.43 15.98
C LEU A 4 8.67 1.85 15.36
N THR A 5 8.62 0.56 15.05
CA THR A 5 9.72 -0.13 14.38
C THR A 5 10.05 0.59 13.08
N LEU A 6 11.31 0.50 12.64
CA LEU A 6 11.72 1.15 11.40
C LEU A 6 10.82 0.74 10.23
N LEU A 7 10.39 -0.53 10.19
CA LEU A 7 9.42 -1.06 9.24
C LEU A 7 8.08 -0.32 9.29
N GLU A 8 7.46 -0.17 10.46
CA GLU A 8 6.18 0.54 10.61
C GLU A 8 6.29 2.00 10.16
N ARG A 9 7.40 2.67 10.47
CA ARG A 9 7.65 4.04 10.00
C ARG A 9 7.72 4.12 8.47
N LYS A 10 8.39 3.15 7.83
CA LYS A 10 8.47 3.05 6.36
C LYS A 10 7.12 2.79 5.74
N ARG A 11 6.35 1.87 6.33
CA ARG A 11 4.98 1.57 5.90
C ARG A 11 4.09 2.82 5.98
N LYS A 12 4.13 3.53 7.10
CA LYS A 12 3.36 4.77 7.29
C LYS A 12 3.77 5.87 6.30
N ALA A 13 5.05 6.00 6.00
CA ALA A 13 5.52 6.95 4.99
C ALA A 13 4.98 6.64 3.59
N LEU A 14 4.95 5.37 3.19
CA LEU A 14 4.38 4.93 1.93
C LEU A 14 2.86 5.20 1.85
N ILE A 15 2.14 4.87 2.92
CA ILE A 15 0.70 5.10 3.02
C ILE A 15 0.39 6.59 2.88
N ASN A 16 1.09 7.44 3.62
CA ASN A 16 0.94 8.89 3.53
C ASN A 16 1.26 9.41 2.12
N ALA A 17 2.31 8.90 1.47
CA ALA A 17 2.64 9.26 0.10
C ALA A 17 1.49 8.95 -0.88
N LYS A 18 0.79 7.81 -0.70
CA LYS A 18 -0.37 7.48 -1.53
C LYS A 18 -1.59 8.34 -1.21
N LEU A 19 -1.92 8.52 0.06
CA LEU A 19 -3.06 9.32 0.48
C LEU A 19 -2.90 10.78 0.04
N ASP A 20 -1.71 11.36 0.22
CA ASP A 20 -1.39 12.71 -0.25
C ASP A 20 -1.47 12.81 -1.79
N ALA A 21 -0.99 11.81 -2.52
CA ALA A 21 -1.13 11.77 -3.98
C ALA A 21 -2.60 11.71 -4.43
N LEU A 22 -3.45 10.93 -3.73
CA LEU A 22 -4.89 10.87 -4.01
C LEU A 22 -5.59 12.18 -3.66
N GLN A 23 -5.27 12.77 -2.50
CA GLN A 23 -5.82 14.04 -2.07
C GLN A 23 -5.47 15.16 -3.06
N LYS A 24 -4.22 15.21 -3.55
CA LYS A 24 -3.79 16.18 -4.57
C LYS A 24 -4.48 15.97 -5.92
N LYS A 25 -4.77 14.73 -6.30
CA LYS A 25 -5.29 14.39 -7.63
C LYS A 25 -6.82 14.43 -7.72
N HIS A 26 -7.51 13.98 -6.67
CA HIS A 26 -8.95 13.76 -6.66
C HIS A 26 -9.69 14.56 -5.57
N GLY A 27 -8.97 15.19 -4.63
CA GLY A 27 -9.58 15.90 -3.50
C GLY A 27 -10.22 14.99 -2.46
N CYS A 28 -10.11 13.67 -2.63
CA CYS A 28 -10.61 12.64 -1.72
C CYS A 28 -9.65 11.44 -1.71
N HIS A 29 -9.76 10.60 -0.69
CA HIS A 29 -9.01 9.36 -0.58
C HIS A 29 -9.70 8.16 -1.26
N SER A 30 -10.71 8.40 -2.10
CA SER A 30 -11.34 7.34 -2.90
C SER A 30 -10.55 7.10 -4.19
N VAL A 31 -10.36 5.83 -4.57
CA VAL A 31 -9.81 5.44 -5.86
C VAL A 31 -10.76 4.50 -6.59
N ILE A 32 -10.88 4.67 -7.91
CA ILE A 32 -11.61 3.74 -8.77
C ILE A 32 -10.60 2.80 -9.41
N VAL A 33 -10.71 1.51 -9.08
CA VAL A 33 -9.85 0.45 -9.60
C VAL A 33 -10.67 -0.40 -10.56
N LYS A 34 -10.16 -0.57 -11.78
CA LYS A 34 -10.78 -1.46 -12.77
C LYS A 34 -10.19 -2.86 -12.63
N VAL A 35 -11.04 -3.84 -12.32
CA VAL A 35 -10.68 -5.25 -12.29
C VAL A 35 -11.50 -5.98 -13.36
N GLY A 36 -10.83 -6.33 -14.47
CA GLY A 36 -11.50 -6.94 -15.62
C GLY A 36 -12.50 -5.98 -16.26
N ARG A 37 -13.79 -6.32 -16.22
CA ARG A 37 -14.89 -5.48 -16.75
C ARG A 37 -15.60 -4.66 -15.68
N THR A 38 -15.23 -4.81 -14.42
CA THR A 38 -15.93 -4.19 -13.29
C THR A 38 -15.07 -3.10 -12.66
N ASN A 39 -15.70 -1.98 -12.31
CA ASN A 39 -15.07 -0.89 -11.58
C ASN A 39 -15.39 -1.03 -10.10
N TYR A 40 -14.37 -0.92 -9.26
CA TYR A 40 -14.47 -0.96 -7.80
C TYR A 40 -14.06 0.39 -7.26
N ARG A 41 -14.88 0.97 -6.38
CA ARG A 41 -14.55 2.20 -5.68
C ARG A 41 -14.06 1.76 -4.32
N LEU A 42 -12.78 2.00 -4.08
CA LEU A 42 -12.17 1.77 -2.79
C LEU A 42 -12.05 3.12 -2.12
N ASP A 43 -12.70 3.25 -0.97
CA ASP A 43 -12.35 4.32 -0.03
C ASP A 43 -11.09 3.85 0.70
N LEU A 44 -10.01 4.62 0.59
CA LEU A 44 -8.73 4.26 1.16
C LEU A 44 -8.43 5.11 2.37
N ASP A 45 -8.25 4.45 3.49
CA ASP A 45 -7.77 5.06 4.72
C ASP A 45 -6.41 4.47 5.11
N GLU A 46 -5.73 5.11 6.07
CA GLU A 46 -4.45 4.63 6.60
C GLU A 46 -4.58 3.16 7.05
N GLU A 47 -5.67 2.81 7.72
CA GLU A 47 -5.92 1.46 8.21
C GLU A 47 -6.14 0.43 7.08
N ILE A 48 -6.85 0.82 6.02
CA ILE A 48 -7.13 -0.07 4.88
C ILE A 48 -5.83 -0.37 4.13
N LEU A 49 -5.04 0.66 3.84
CA LEU A 49 -3.75 0.49 3.17
C LEU A 49 -2.75 -0.27 4.05
N ASN A 50 -2.70 0.02 5.35
CA ASN A 50 -1.87 -0.73 6.31
C ASN A 50 -2.24 -2.21 6.33
N THR A 51 -3.54 -2.52 6.43
CA THR A 51 -4.02 -3.91 6.45
C THR A 51 -3.75 -4.61 5.11
N ALA A 52 -3.94 -3.92 3.99
CA ALA A 52 -3.66 -4.46 2.67
C ALA A 52 -2.18 -4.81 2.52
N LEU A 53 -1.27 -3.89 2.86
CA LEU A 53 0.17 -4.12 2.82
C LEU A 53 0.57 -5.32 3.70
N VAL A 54 0.08 -5.38 4.93
CA VAL A 54 0.40 -6.50 5.83
C VAL A 54 -0.13 -7.82 5.30
N ARG A 55 -1.35 -7.85 4.77
CA ARG A 55 -2.02 -9.10 4.39
C ARG A 55 -1.58 -9.64 3.03
N PHE A 56 -1.38 -8.77 2.05
CA PHE A 56 -1.07 -9.16 0.66
C PHE A 56 0.41 -9.13 0.33
N PHE A 57 1.23 -8.43 1.14
CA PHE A 57 2.66 -8.34 0.90
C PHE A 57 3.47 -8.89 2.09
N GLU A 58 3.36 -8.29 3.27
CA GLU A 58 4.26 -8.65 4.38
C GLU A 58 4.04 -10.06 4.90
N SER A 59 2.79 -10.52 4.98
CA SER A 59 2.44 -11.88 5.38
C SER A 59 3.06 -12.92 4.45
N ASP A 60 3.11 -12.65 3.14
CA ASP A 60 3.69 -13.56 2.15
C ASP A 60 5.21 -13.63 2.31
N VAL A 61 5.87 -12.47 2.44
CA VAL A 61 7.32 -12.41 2.67
C VAL A 61 7.71 -13.05 4.01
N LEU A 62 6.93 -12.84 5.07
CA LEU A 62 7.13 -13.44 6.39
C LEU A 62 6.90 -14.96 6.39
N ALA A 63 6.01 -15.47 5.52
CA ALA A 63 5.79 -16.91 5.36
C ALA A 63 6.96 -17.60 4.64
N LEU A 64 7.63 -16.88 3.73
CA LEU A 64 8.70 -17.43 2.88
C LEU A 64 10.11 -17.28 3.48
N LYS A 65 10.32 -16.39 4.44
CA LYS A 65 11.65 -16.04 4.99
C LYS A 65 11.63 -15.95 6.51
N SER A 66 12.79 -16.16 7.13
CA SER A 66 12.95 -15.88 8.57
C SER A 66 12.66 -14.41 8.85
N LYS A 67 11.99 -14.14 9.98
CA LYS A 67 11.55 -12.80 10.42
C LYS A 67 12.56 -11.65 10.15
N PRO A 68 13.84 -11.72 10.58
CA PRO A 68 14.78 -10.61 10.34
C PRO A 68 15.09 -10.37 8.84
N ILE A 69 15.10 -11.43 8.03
CA ILE A 69 15.34 -11.33 6.58
C ILE A 69 14.09 -10.76 5.90
N ALA A 70 12.90 -11.19 6.31
CA ALA A 70 11.64 -10.69 5.80
C ALA A 70 11.48 -9.18 6.06
N GLU A 71 11.72 -8.73 7.30
CA GLU A 71 11.63 -7.31 7.67
C GLU A 71 12.60 -6.45 6.86
N LEU A 72 13.83 -6.92 6.64
CA LEU A 72 14.83 -6.22 5.81
C LEU A 72 14.36 -6.09 4.36
N LEU A 73 13.83 -7.17 3.76
CA LEU A 73 13.33 -7.18 2.39
C LEU A 73 12.13 -6.25 2.22
N ILE A 74 11.18 -6.29 3.15
CA ILE A 74 10.00 -5.41 3.15
C ILE A 74 10.45 -3.95 3.25
N MET A 75 11.36 -3.64 4.16
CA MET A 75 11.90 -2.28 4.31
C MET A 75 12.64 -1.79 3.07
N ASN A 76 13.45 -2.63 2.45
CA ASN A 76 14.15 -2.30 1.21
C ASN A 76 13.15 -2.03 0.09
N THR A 77 12.15 -2.91 -0.06
CA THR A 77 11.07 -2.72 -1.03
C THR A 77 10.39 -1.38 -0.81
N TYR A 78 9.96 -1.08 0.43
CA TYR A 78 9.31 0.20 0.74
C TYR A 78 10.17 1.41 0.39
N ASN A 79 11.48 1.37 0.62
CA ASN A 79 12.38 2.46 0.22
C ASN A 79 12.39 2.73 -1.30
N GLU A 80 12.10 1.71 -2.11
CA GLU A 80 12.04 1.85 -3.57
C GLU A 80 10.69 2.37 -4.06
N LEU A 81 9.63 2.21 -3.27
CA LEU A 81 8.26 2.61 -3.62
C LEU A 81 8.00 4.11 -3.45
N TYR A 82 8.80 4.82 -2.66
CA TYR A 82 8.62 6.26 -2.47
C TYR A 82 9.95 7.00 -2.48
N THR A 83 9.90 8.20 -3.05
CA THR A 83 11.05 9.10 -3.16
C THR A 83 11.38 9.72 -1.81
N LYS A 84 12.61 10.22 -1.66
CA LYS A 84 13.06 10.97 -0.48
C LYS A 84 12.17 12.20 -0.16
N HIS A 85 11.41 12.69 -1.14
CA HIS A 85 10.53 13.84 -1.00
C HIS A 85 9.09 13.46 -0.63
N GLY A 86 8.83 12.18 -0.34
CA GLY A 86 7.49 11.70 0.07
C GLY A 86 6.52 11.48 -1.09
N ASN A 87 6.98 11.56 -2.33
CA ASN A 87 6.16 11.21 -3.50
C ASN A 87 6.36 9.75 -3.89
N LEU A 88 5.32 9.07 -4.37
CA LEU A 88 5.44 7.73 -4.92
C LEU A 88 6.36 7.70 -6.14
N THR A 89 7.19 6.66 -6.24
CA THR A 89 7.92 6.35 -7.48
C THR A 89 6.96 5.72 -8.50
N PRO A 90 7.31 5.66 -9.80
CA PRO A 90 6.52 4.90 -10.77
C PRO A 90 6.30 3.45 -10.35
N LEU A 91 7.33 2.84 -9.78
CA LEU A 91 7.28 1.48 -9.23
C LEU A 91 6.35 1.40 -8.01
N GLY A 92 6.39 2.41 -7.13
CA GLY A 92 5.45 2.55 -6.02
C GLY A 92 4.00 2.71 -6.45
N ASP A 93 3.73 3.51 -7.48
CA ASP A 93 2.37 3.68 -7.98
C ASP A 93 1.84 2.39 -8.62
N GLU A 94 2.66 1.68 -9.40
CA GLU A 94 2.32 0.37 -9.95
C GLU A 94 2.07 -0.67 -8.84
N PHE A 95 2.97 -0.76 -7.86
CA PHE A 95 2.84 -1.67 -6.73
C PHE A 95 1.55 -1.42 -5.95
N ILE A 96 1.29 -0.16 -5.57
CA ILE A 96 0.06 0.19 -4.85
C ILE A 96 -1.16 -0.08 -5.74
N ASN A 97 -1.12 0.21 -7.03
CA ASN A 97 -2.23 -0.08 -7.93
C ASN A 97 -2.52 -1.59 -8.00
N ASP A 98 -1.50 -2.44 -8.04
CA ASP A 98 -1.69 -3.89 -8.01
C ASP A 98 -2.19 -4.39 -6.65
N LEU A 99 -1.68 -3.84 -5.55
CA LEU A 99 -2.22 -4.07 -4.22
C LEU A 99 -3.72 -3.73 -4.15
N LEU A 100 -4.11 -2.59 -4.71
CA LEU A 100 -5.49 -2.14 -4.73
C LEU A 100 -6.38 -3.03 -5.62
N LYS A 101 -5.87 -3.58 -6.72
CA LYS A 101 -6.60 -4.60 -7.50
C LYS A 101 -6.85 -5.87 -6.67
N LEU A 102 -5.90 -6.27 -5.83
CA LEU A 102 -6.09 -7.43 -4.93
C LEU A 102 -7.15 -7.13 -3.85
N VAL A 103 -7.12 -5.93 -3.27
CA VAL A 103 -8.15 -5.45 -2.33
C VAL A 103 -9.53 -5.39 -3.00
N ALA A 104 -9.60 -4.82 -4.21
CA ALA A 104 -10.82 -4.74 -5.03
C ALA A 104 -11.42 -6.13 -5.31
N LYS A 105 -10.59 -7.11 -5.68
CA LYS A 105 -11.06 -8.50 -5.90
C LYS A 105 -11.66 -9.15 -4.65
N LYS A 106 -11.31 -8.68 -3.45
CA LYS A 106 -11.79 -9.18 -2.17
C LYS A 106 -12.94 -8.36 -1.59
N THR A 107 -13.23 -7.19 -2.16
CA THR A 107 -14.35 -6.32 -1.79
C THR A 107 -15.49 -6.47 -2.78
N GLU A 108 -16.73 -6.22 -2.34
CA GLU A 108 -17.90 -6.40 -3.20
C GLU A 108 -17.91 -5.41 -4.37
N PRO A 109 -18.26 -5.83 -5.59
CA PRO A 109 -18.32 -4.94 -6.75
C PRO A 109 -19.42 -3.90 -6.59
N ILE A 110 -19.17 -2.67 -7.05
CA ILE A 110 -20.24 -1.68 -7.21
C ILE A 110 -21.17 -2.20 -8.33
N LYS A 111 -22.45 -2.38 -8.02
CA LYS A 111 -23.50 -2.67 -9.01
C LYS A 111 -23.98 -1.40 -9.69
#